data_AF-A0A838D5R0-F1
#
_entry.id   AF-A0A838D5R0-F1
#
_cell.length_a   1.000
_cell.length_b   1.000
_cell.length_c   1.000
_cell.angle_alpha   90.00
_cell.angle_beta   90.00
_cell.angle_gamma   90.00
#
_symmetry.space_group_name_H-M   'P 1'
#
loop_
_entity.id
_entity.type
_entity.pdbx_description
1 polymer ?
#
loop_
_entity_poly.entity_id
_entity_poly.type
_entity_poly.pdbx_seq_one_letter_code
_entity_poly.pdbx_strand_id
1 'polypeptide(L)'
;MNFCKRTDLILVLITAVVTTSILGFALSNQVVAQINGTQQQNQMDYTGFHSNIEQIIAHLEKAEYNKFFNNNTLTLGHALHPIEEVLTLVTIPLSTADSNLNDTYFKDLYQLSALASPGNSTVDEFDNKSKSSIELSNEVVATVIPATVLSTTEHNVSVIKDLLTISGSEYKEGVAGGNIILELEYQDGSAFMDRAYTLFNNTQNISNDTQSVTKLLSDFSNLTDSVQSLKEPAVIDQIIQKMNIGLSPNDNSTTSDVSSSQTSQDYIDTIRGLLNEVITAYESNDKIKAKELTTIAYLDNFEYIEASIGKELSDRGEALLREKLREQIDGNASIDEIKQNIADINKVLDDSAGFLDSNPK
;
A
#
# COMPACT_ATOMS: atom_id res chain seq x y z
N MET A 1 -67.55 11.59 0.01
CA MET A 1 -68.01 12.32 -1.20
C MET A 1 -66.80 12.40 -2.13
N ASN A 2 -66.69 11.52 -3.14
CA ASN A 2 -67.26 11.65 -4.50
C ASN A 2 -66.94 13.04 -5.12
N PHE A 3 -66.40 13.24 -6.32
CA PHE A 3 -66.08 12.45 -7.53
C PHE A 3 -65.16 13.37 -8.39
N CYS A 4 -64.06 12.88 -8.97
CA CYS A 4 -63.87 12.62 -10.42
C CYS A 4 -64.00 13.83 -11.40
N LYS A 5 -62.97 14.07 -12.23
CA LYS A 5 -63.02 13.82 -13.69
C LYS A 5 -61.70 14.07 -14.45
N ARG A 6 -61.26 13.03 -15.17
CA ARG A 6 -60.37 13.02 -16.34
C ARG A 6 -61.08 13.62 -17.56
N THR A 7 -60.31 14.02 -18.58
CA THR A 7 -60.79 14.10 -19.97
C THR A 7 -59.65 13.77 -20.94
N ASP A 8 -60.05 13.27 -22.10
CA ASP A 8 -59.36 12.26 -22.91
C ASP A 8 -58.48 12.77 -24.06
N LEU A 9 -57.60 11.84 -24.44
CA LEU A 9 -56.88 11.58 -25.69
C LEU A 9 -57.63 11.93 -26.99
N ILE A 10 -56.96 12.57 -27.95
CA ILE A 10 -57.24 12.43 -29.40
C ILE A 10 -55.94 12.19 -30.16
N LEU A 11 -55.93 11.06 -30.87
CA LEU A 11 -54.91 10.52 -31.77
C LEU A 11 -55.20 11.01 -33.20
N VAL A 12 -54.21 11.54 -33.93
CA VAL A 12 -54.28 11.71 -35.39
C VAL A 12 -53.01 11.16 -36.02
N LEU A 13 -53.19 10.15 -36.85
CA LEU A 13 -52.22 9.49 -37.72
C LEU A 13 -52.34 10.10 -39.13
N ILE A 14 -51.23 10.57 -39.72
CA ILE A 14 -51.12 10.78 -41.17
C ILE A 14 -49.77 10.23 -41.64
N THR A 15 -49.85 9.24 -42.53
CA THR A 15 -48.77 8.67 -43.34
C THR A 15 -48.79 9.29 -44.75
N ALA A 16 -47.62 9.63 -45.30
CA ALA A 16 -47.37 9.64 -46.75
C ALA A 16 -45.85 9.62 -47.05
N VAL A 17 -45.52 9.07 -48.22
CA VAL A 17 -44.27 8.42 -48.62
C VAL A 17 -43.36 9.31 -49.50
N VAL A 18 -42.05 9.20 -49.25
CA VAL A 18 -40.83 9.26 -50.12
C VAL A 18 -40.82 10.12 -51.39
N THR A 19 -39.80 10.98 -51.51
CA THR A 19 -39.00 11.15 -52.74
C THR A 19 -37.52 11.38 -52.42
N THR A 20 -36.64 10.72 -53.18
CA THR A 20 -35.17 10.76 -53.13
C THR A 20 -34.60 11.91 -53.96
N SER A 21 -33.47 12.49 -53.53
CA SER A 21 -32.50 13.22 -54.36
C SER A 21 -31.13 13.28 -53.66
N ILE A 22 -30.10 13.36 -54.47
CA ILE A 22 -28.74 12.83 -54.29
C ILE A 22 -27.71 13.96 -54.02
N LEU A 23 -26.71 13.64 -53.19
CA LEU A 23 -25.33 14.19 -53.05
C LEU A 23 -25.10 15.70 -52.82
N GLY A 24 -24.39 15.96 -51.73
CA GLY A 24 -23.58 17.15 -51.49
C GLY A 24 -22.70 16.94 -50.26
N PHE A 25 -21.52 16.33 -50.44
CA PHE A 25 -20.51 16.19 -49.40
C PHE A 25 -19.93 17.56 -49.04
N ALA A 26 -20.03 17.94 -47.77
CA ALA A 26 -19.19 18.97 -47.17
C ALA A 26 -18.26 18.30 -46.16
N LEU A 27 -16.96 18.31 -46.50
CA LEU A 27 -15.86 17.83 -45.66
C LEU A 27 -15.74 18.73 -44.43
N SER A 28 -16.02 18.19 -43.25
CA SER A 28 -15.58 18.77 -41.98
C SER A 28 -14.23 18.17 -41.60
N ASN A 29 -13.21 19.02 -41.51
CA ASN A 29 -11.86 18.71 -41.05
C ASN A 29 -11.90 17.90 -39.75
N GLN A 30 -11.56 16.61 -39.83
CA GLN A 30 -11.04 15.89 -38.68
C GLN A 30 -9.58 16.28 -38.52
N VAL A 31 -9.28 16.97 -37.41
CA VAL A 31 -7.92 16.98 -36.87
C VAL A 31 -7.65 15.55 -36.41
N VAL A 32 -6.87 14.83 -37.20
CA VAL A 32 -6.31 13.53 -36.80
C VAL A 32 -5.24 13.82 -35.76
N ALA A 33 -5.63 13.83 -34.49
CA ALA A 33 -4.70 13.50 -33.43
C ALA A 33 -4.49 11.98 -33.50
N GLN A 34 -3.29 11.55 -33.92
CA GLN A 34 -2.85 10.18 -33.74
C GLN A 34 -2.73 9.93 -32.23
N ILE A 35 -3.81 9.42 -31.63
CA ILE A 35 -3.74 8.79 -30.33
C ILE A 35 -3.20 7.39 -30.62
N ASN A 36 -1.89 7.21 -30.47
CA ASN A 36 -1.31 5.88 -30.36
C ASN A 36 -1.92 5.25 -29.11
N GLY A 37 -2.94 4.44 -29.34
CA GLY A 37 -3.61 3.65 -28.33
C GLY A 37 -2.67 2.58 -27.79
N THR A 38 -2.07 2.88 -26.65
CA THR A 38 -1.97 1.93 -25.56
C THR A 38 -2.63 2.59 -24.37
N GLN A 39 -3.95 2.44 -24.26
CA GLN A 39 -4.58 2.48 -22.95
C GLN A 39 -4.01 1.28 -22.19
N GLN A 40 -2.94 1.51 -21.45
CA GLN A 40 -2.65 0.69 -20.29
C GLN A 40 -3.84 0.93 -19.37
N GLN A 41 -4.82 0.03 -19.42
CA GLN A 41 -5.81 -0.08 -18.35
C GLN A 41 -4.97 -0.18 -17.08
N ASN A 42 -5.06 0.81 -16.16
CA ASN A 42 -4.40 0.72 -14.86
C ASN A 42 -4.87 -0.59 -14.23
N GLN A 43 -4.04 -1.62 -14.35
CA GLN A 43 -4.32 -2.92 -13.78
C GLN A 43 -4.23 -2.71 -12.26
N MET A 44 -5.30 -3.08 -11.55
CA MET A 44 -5.29 -3.02 -10.09
C MET A 44 -4.10 -3.84 -9.60
N ASP A 45 -3.25 -3.21 -8.79
CA ASP A 45 -2.16 -3.90 -8.12
C ASP A 45 -2.73 -4.75 -6.98
N TYR A 46 -3.12 -5.97 -7.33
CA TYR A 46 -3.64 -6.92 -6.36
C TYR A 46 -2.57 -7.35 -5.36
N THR A 47 -1.29 -7.39 -5.75
CA THR A 47 -0.20 -7.82 -4.87
C THR A 47 0.02 -6.79 -3.78
N GLY A 48 0.24 -5.52 -4.14
CA GLY A 48 0.39 -4.44 -3.16
C GLY A 48 -0.85 -4.30 -2.29
N PHE A 49 -2.07 -4.38 -2.87
CA PHE A 49 -3.30 -4.37 -2.09
C PHE A 49 -3.37 -5.51 -1.06
N HIS A 50 -3.05 -6.74 -1.45
CA HIS A 50 -3.06 -7.89 -0.53
C HIS A 50 -2.00 -7.74 0.57
N SER A 51 -0.79 -7.33 0.20
CA SER A 51 0.32 -7.09 1.13
C SER A 51 -0.04 -6.03 2.17
N ASN A 52 -0.66 -4.92 1.75
CA ASN A 52 -1.15 -3.89 2.65
C ASN A 52 -2.17 -4.43 3.66
N ILE A 53 -3.13 -5.26 3.23
CA ILE A 53 -4.06 -5.88 4.18
C ILE A 53 -3.35 -6.85 5.15
N GLU A 54 -2.34 -7.58 4.67
CA GLU A 54 -1.55 -8.48 5.53
C GLU A 54 -0.69 -7.71 6.55
N GLN A 55 -0.17 -6.53 6.20
CA GLN A 55 0.47 -5.62 7.16
C GLN A 55 -0.52 -5.16 8.24
N ILE A 56 -1.74 -4.77 7.85
CA ILE A 56 -2.81 -4.43 8.81
C ILE A 56 -3.04 -5.61 9.76
N ILE A 57 -3.23 -6.83 9.25
CA ILE A 57 -3.43 -8.03 10.08
C ILE A 57 -2.26 -8.23 11.06
N ALA A 58 -1.02 -8.07 10.60
CA ALA A 58 0.16 -8.22 11.46
C ALA A 58 0.16 -7.24 12.64
N HIS A 59 -0.17 -5.96 12.39
CA HIS A 59 -0.29 -4.98 13.46
C HIS A 59 -1.43 -5.32 14.42
N LEU A 60 -2.57 -5.84 13.93
CA LEU A 60 -3.67 -6.25 14.82
C LEU A 60 -3.25 -7.39 15.75
N GLU A 61 -2.52 -8.38 15.22
CA GLU A 61 -1.94 -9.49 16.00
C GLU A 61 -0.94 -8.97 17.04
N LYS A 62 -0.09 -7.99 16.70
CA LYS A 62 0.83 -7.36 17.66
C LYS A 62 0.12 -6.48 18.69
N ALA A 63 -0.95 -5.78 18.31
CA ALA A 63 -1.75 -5.01 19.26
C ALA A 63 -2.38 -5.94 20.31
N GLU A 64 -2.92 -7.09 19.88
CA GLU A 64 -3.46 -8.14 20.75
C GLU A 64 -2.39 -8.70 21.68
N TYR A 65 -1.23 -9.09 21.13
CA TYR A 65 -0.08 -9.55 21.90
C TYR A 65 0.29 -8.56 23.01
N ASN A 66 0.46 -7.28 22.66
CA ASN A 66 0.81 -6.25 23.62
C ASN A 66 -0.28 -6.02 24.67
N LYS A 67 -1.56 -6.13 24.28
CA LYS A 67 -2.69 -6.00 25.21
C LYS A 67 -2.64 -7.11 26.26
N PHE A 68 -2.36 -8.34 25.84
CA PHE A 68 -2.21 -9.49 26.73
C PHE A 68 -1.08 -9.29 27.75
N PHE A 69 0.04 -8.69 27.33
CA PHE A 69 1.16 -8.35 28.22
C PHE A 69 1.00 -7.00 28.95
N ASN A 70 -0.17 -6.36 28.86
CA ASN A 70 -0.48 -5.07 29.48
C ASN A 70 0.48 -3.93 29.04
N ASN A 71 1.01 -4.00 27.82
CA ASN A 71 1.80 -2.95 27.21
C ASN A 71 0.91 -1.98 26.42
N ASN A 72 0.22 -1.10 27.13
CA ASN A 72 -0.76 -0.20 26.52
C ASN A 72 -0.16 0.75 25.46
N THR A 73 1.12 1.09 25.57
CA THR A 73 1.79 1.96 24.58
C THR A 73 1.89 1.27 23.23
N LEU A 74 2.41 0.04 23.19
CA LEU A 74 2.52 -0.71 21.93
C LEU A 74 1.17 -1.25 21.46
N THR A 75 0.24 -1.57 22.37
CA THR A 75 -1.14 -1.88 21.99
C THR A 75 -1.77 -0.73 21.20
N LEU A 76 -1.61 0.50 21.68
CA LEU A 76 -2.14 1.68 21.00
C LEU A 76 -1.37 1.97 19.71
N GLY A 77 -0.04 1.89 19.74
CA GLY A 77 0.82 2.11 18.55
C GLY A 77 0.41 1.22 17.38
N HIS A 78 0.41 -0.10 17.56
CA HIS A 78 0.00 -1.03 16.50
C HIS A 78 -1.48 -0.94 16.14
N ALA A 79 -2.36 -0.44 17.01
CA ALA A 79 -3.75 -0.20 16.62
C ALA A 79 -3.94 1.08 15.78
N LEU A 80 -2.97 2.00 15.82
CA LEU A 80 -2.98 3.26 15.06
C LEU A 80 -2.19 3.15 13.74
N HIS A 81 -1.06 2.43 13.70
CA HIS A 81 -0.23 2.26 12.49
C HIS A 81 -1.05 1.85 11.25
N PRO A 82 -1.95 0.85 11.30
CA PRO A 82 -2.84 0.54 10.18
C PRO A 82 -3.61 1.74 9.63
N ILE A 83 -4.14 2.60 10.52
CA ILE A 83 -4.93 3.78 10.15
C ILE A 83 -4.02 4.87 9.57
N GLU A 84 -2.85 5.03 10.19
CA GLU A 84 -1.90 6.09 9.90
C GLU A 84 -1.05 5.81 8.68
N GLU A 85 -0.82 4.57 8.28
CA GLU A 85 0.11 4.26 7.19
C GLU A 85 -0.58 3.52 6.05
N VAL A 86 -1.31 2.46 6.38
CA VAL A 86 -1.72 1.48 5.38
C VAL A 86 -3.13 1.71 4.85
N LEU A 87 -4.04 2.19 5.70
CA LEU A 87 -5.48 2.29 5.39
C LEU A 87 -5.75 3.12 4.12
N THR A 88 -4.97 4.16 3.88
CA THR A 88 -5.11 4.99 2.68
C THR A 88 -4.83 4.24 1.38
N LEU A 89 -3.90 3.29 1.41
CA LEU A 89 -3.50 2.49 0.24
C LEU A 89 -4.55 1.46 -0.16
N VAL A 90 -5.41 1.05 0.77
CA VAL A 90 -6.48 0.07 0.52
C VAL A 90 -7.84 0.72 0.26
N THR A 91 -7.98 2.02 0.54
CA THR A 91 -9.27 2.73 0.48
C THR A 91 -9.84 2.79 -0.92
N ILE A 92 -9.05 3.19 -1.91
CA ILE A 92 -9.55 3.38 -3.28
C ILE A 92 -9.90 2.04 -3.92
N PRO A 93 -9.03 1.00 -3.86
CA PRO A 93 -9.39 -0.32 -4.36
C PRO A 93 -10.65 -0.89 -3.68
N LEU A 94 -10.74 -0.81 -2.35
CA LEU A 94 -11.88 -1.34 -1.60
C LEU A 94 -13.17 -0.57 -1.90
N SER A 95 -13.15 0.76 -1.86
CA SER A 95 -14.36 1.57 -2.15
C SER A 95 -14.86 1.40 -3.60
N THR A 96 -13.95 1.14 -4.54
CA THR A 96 -14.29 0.83 -5.94
C THR A 96 -14.99 -0.53 -6.06
N ALA A 97 -14.56 -1.52 -5.28
CA ALA A 97 -15.15 -2.85 -5.27
C ALA A 97 -16.46 -2.90 -4.46
N ASP A 98 -16.45 -2.36 -3.24
CA ASP A 98 -17.60 -2.26 -2.34
C ASP A 98 -17.43 -1.09 -1.35
N SER A 99 -18.14 0.02 -1.64
CA SER A 99 -18.15 1.21 -0.78
C SER A 99 -18.74 0.97 0.63
N ASN A 100 -19.69 0.04 0.80
CA ASN A 100 -20.28 -0.22 2.11
C ASN A 100 -19.32 -1.02 2.98
N LEU A 101 -18.62 -1.99 2.39
CA LEU A 101 -17.56 -2.73 3.07
C LEU A 101 -16.41 -1.79 3.44
N ASN A 102 -16.03 -0.86 2.55
CA ASN A 102 -15.06 0.19 2.87
C ASN A 102 -15.46 0.96 4.14
N ASP A 103 -16.67 1.51 4.18
CA ASP A 103 -17.16 2.25 5.35
C ASP A 103 -17.19 1.41 6.63
N THR A 104 -17.50 0.11 6.49
CA THR A 104 -17.54 -0.84 7.60
C THR A 104 -16.14 -1.09 8.12
N TYR A 105 -15.18 -1.36 7.23
CA TYR A 105 -13.78 -1.64 7.57
C TYR A 105 -13.10 -0.44 8.22
N PHE A 106 -13.32 0.76 7.67
CA PHE A 106 -12.84 2.00 8.29
C PHE A 106 -13.34 2.14 9.73
N LYS A 107 -14.66 2.06 9.94
CA LYS A 107 -15.24 2.18 11.29
C LYS A 107 -14.72 1.08 12.23
N ASP A 108 -14.50 -0.11 11.71
CA ASP A 108 -14.01 -1.25 12.46
C ASP A 108 -12.60 -0.98 13.04
N LEU A 109 -11.65 -0.53 12.20
CA LEU A 109 -10.30 -0.20 12.64
C LEU A 109 -10.27 0.97 13.65
N TYR A 110 -11.06 2.03 13.42
CA TYR A 110 -11.19 3.13 14.38
C TYR A 110 -11.83 2.71 15.71
N GLN A 111 -12.75 1.74 15.71
CA GLN A 111 -13.31 1.18 16.94
C GLN A 111 -12.27 0.36 17.69
N LEU A 112 -11.47 -0.46 16.99
CA LEU A 112 -10.41 -1.23 17.60
C LEU A 112 -9.35 -0.31 18.25
N SER A 113 -8.90 0.73 17.56
CA SER A 113 -7.95 1.71 18.14
C SER A 113 -8.52 2.46 19.35
N ALA A 114 -9.82 2.75 19.38
CA ALA A 114 -10.47 3.30 20.55
C ALA A 114 -10.42 2.34 21.77
N LEU A 115 -10.55 1.02 21.56
CA LEU A 115 -10.43 0.01 22.61
C LEU A 115 -8.97 -0.22 23.05
N ALA A 116 -8.00 0.08 22.18
CA ALA A 116 -6.57 -0.07 22.46
C ALA A 116 -6.10 0.90 23.57
N SER A 117 -6.78 2.04 23.71
CA SER A 117 -6.44 3.06 24.72
C SER A 117 -6.49 2.50 26.15
N PRO A 118 -5.56 2.93 27.04
CA PRO A 118 -5.49 2.43 28.41
C PRO A 118 -6.83 2.57 29.15
N GLY A 119 -7.37 1.45 29.63
CA GLY A 119 -8.62 1.41 30.41
C GLY A 119 -9.92 1.42 29.60
N ASN A 120 -9.87 1.50 28.26
CA ASN A 120 -11.08 1.50 27.44
C ASN A 120 -11.66 0.10 27.17
N SER A 121 -10.87 -0.95 27.41
CA SER A 121 -11.32 -2.34 27.27
C SER A 121 -10.51 -3.29 28.15
N THR A 122 -11.11 -4.42 28.46
CA THR A 122 -10.42 -5.62 28.98
C THR A 122 -9.57 -6.30 27.90
N VAL A 123 -8.76 -7.28 28.30
CA VAL A 123 -7.99 -8.12 27.36
C VAL A 123 -8.95 -8.92 26.48
N ASP A 124 -9.95 -9.59 27.05
CA ASP A 124 -10.91 -10.41 26.31
C ASP A 124 -11.75 -9.58 25.31
N GLU A 125 -12.19 -8.38 25.69
CA GLU A 125 -12.92 -7.49 24.77
C GLU A 125 -12.06 -7.05 23.59
N PHE A 126 -10.79 -6.75 23.84
CA PHE A 126 -9.85 -6.33 22.80
C PHE A 126 -9.50 -7.50 21.86
N ASP A 127 -9.20 -8.67 22.42
CA ASP A 127 -8.94 -9.92 21.70
C ASP A 127 -10.08 -10.29 20.76
N ASN A 128 -11.32 -10.30 21.27
CA ASN A 128 -12.49 -10.60 20.45
C ASN A 128 -12.70 -9.58 19.31
N LYS A 129 -12.45 -8.29 19.57
CA LYS A 129 -12.53 -7.28 18.52
C LYS A 129 -11.41 -7.45 17.49
N SER A 130 -10.16 -7.69 17.93
CA SER A 130 -9.02 -7.93 17.05
C SER A 130 -9.29 -9.07 16.07
N LYS A 131 -9.77 -10.22 16.59
CA LYS A 131 -10.17 -11.37 15.76
C LYS A 131 -11.24 -11.02 14.73
N SER A 132 -12.28 -10.29 15.14
CA SER A 132 -13.32 -9.82 14.21
C SER A 132 -12.75 -8.87 13.14
N SER A 133 -11.80 -8.01 13.50
CA SER A 133 -11.13 -7.09 12.56
C SER A 133 -10.22 -7.83 11.57
N ILE A 134 -9.56 -8.91 12.01
CA ILE A 134 -8.78 -9.80 11.14
C ILE A 134 -9.69 -10.57 10.18
N GLU A 135 -10.81 -11.10 10.66
CA GLU A 135 -11.82 -11.75 9.79
C GLU A 135 -12.34 -10.78 8.72
N LEU A 136 -12.64 -9.53 9.10
CA LEU A 136 -13.06 -8.50 8.16
C LEU A 136 -11.95 -8.12 7.16
N SER A 137 -10.69 -8.12 7.59
CA SER A 137 -9.54 -7.91 6.70
C SER A 137 -9.45 -9.01 5.62
N ASN A 138 -9.70 -10.26 5.99
CA ASN A 138 -9.78 -11.36 5.01
C ASN A 138 -10.97 -11.21 4.05
N GLU A 139 -12.12 -10.72 4.52
CA GLU A 139 -13.27 -10.40 3.67
C GLU A 139 -12.93 -9.30 2.66
N VAL A 140 -12.21 -8.26 3.09
CA VAL A 140 -11.71 -7.17 2.22
C VAL A 140 -10.82 -7.72 1.09
N VAL A 141 -9.88 -8.62 1.40
CA VAL A 141 -9.04 -9.29 0.39
C VAL A 141 -9.90 -10.05 -0.63
N ALA A 142 -10.82 -10.89 -0.14
CA ALA A 142 -11.69 -11.72 -0.98
C ALA A 142 -12.67 -10.90 -1.84
N THR A 143 -12.98 -9.68 -1.42
CA THR A 143 -13.89 -8.77 -2.13
C THR A 143 -13.19 -8.04 -3.27
N VAL A 144 -11.97 -7.56 -3.03
CA VAL A 144 -11.23 -6.75 -4.01
C VAL A 144 -10.49 -7.63 -5.03
N ILE A 145 -9.92 -8.75 -4.58
CA ILE A 145 -9.09 -9.59 -5.44
C ILE A 145 -9.94 -10.71 -6.07
N PRO A 146 -9.97 -10.83 -7.41
CA PRO A 146 -10.67 -11.93 -8.06
C PRO A 146 -10.17 -13.29 -7.56
N ALA A 147 -11.09 -14.22 -7.29
CA ALA A 147 -10.75 -15.56 -6.80
C ALA A 147 -9.73 -16.30 -7.69
N THR A 148 -9.76 -16.05 -9.01
CA THR A 148 -8.82 -16.61 -9.99
C THR A 148 -7.40 -16.08 -9.87
N VAL A 149 -7.19 -14.95 -9.18
CA VAL A 149 -5.88 -14.38 -8.85
C VAL A 149 -5.49 -14.83 -7.44
N LEU A 150 -6.39 -14.66 -6.47
CA LEU A 150 -6.14 -14.96 -5.06
C LEU A 150 -5.77 -16.43 -4.82
N SER A 151 -6.26 -17.37 -5.63
CA SER A 151 -5.93 -18.79 -5.50
C SER A 151 -4.60 -19.20 -6.16
N THR A 152 -3.87 -18.26 -6.77
CA THR A 152 -2.66 -18.59 -7.53
C THR A 152 -1.43 -18.60 -6.63
N THR A 153 -0.55 -19.57 -6.86
CA THR A 153 0.74 -19.64 -6.18
C THR A 153 1.58 -18.41 -6.49
N GLU A 154 1.53 -17.92 -7.73
CA GLU A 154 2.27 -16.75 -8.19
C GLU A 154 1.89 -15.48 -7.43
N HIS A 155 0.59 -15.24 -7.22
CA HIS A 155 0.12 -14.09 -6.44
C HIS A 155 0.60 -14.17 -4.99
N ASN A 156 0.42 -15.32 -4.35
CA ASN A 156 0.84 -15.49 -2.95
C ASN A 156 2.36 -15.34 -2.79
N VAL A 157 3.14 -15.88 -3.73
CA VAL A 157 4.61 -15.69 -3.75
C VAL A 157 4.97 -14.22 -3.85
N SER A 158 4.31 -13.45 -4.71
CA SER A 158 4.57 -12.01 -4.82
C SER A 158 4.27 -11.27 -3.52
N VAL A 159 3.16 -11.61 -2.84
CA VAL A 159 2.79 -11.01 -1.53
C VAL A 159 3.80 -11.39 -0.45
N ILE A 160 4.26 -12.65 -0.41
CA ILE A 160 5.30 -13.11 0.53
C ILE A 160 6.60 -12.30 0.33
N LYS A 161 7.02 -12.10 -0.93
CA LYS A 161 8.23 -11.34 -1.25
C LYS A 161 8.12 -9.87 -0.84
N ASP A 162 6.94 -9.29 -1.04
CA ASP A 162 6.66 -7.91 -0.66
C ASP A 162 6.72 -7.73 0.86
N LEU A 163 6.00 -8.56 1.62
CA LEU A 163 6.04 -8.58 3.09
C LEU A 163 7.45 -8.79 3.65
N LEU A 164 8.23 -9.73 3.07
CA LEU A 164 9.62 -9.93 3.47
C LEU A 164 10.46 -8.67 3.22
N THR A 165 10.25 -7.98 2.10
CA THR A 165 11.01 -6.78 1.77
C THR A 165 10.71 -5.64 2.74
N ILE A 166 9.42 -5.35 2.97
CA ILE A 166 8.97 -4.33 3.92
C ILE A 166 9.48 -4.67 5.33
N SER A 167 9.38 -5.95 5.74
CA SER A 167 9.86 -6.37 7.06
C SER A 167 11.35 -6.11 7.32
N GLY A 168 12.18 -6.11 6.27
CA GLY A 168 13.60 -5.76 6.38
C GLY A 168 13.80 -4.27 6.64
N SER A 169 13.02 -3.42 5.97
CA SER A 169 12.99 -1.96 6.21
C SER A 169 12.59 -1.64 7.65
N GLU A 170 11.46 -2.17 8.11
CA GLU A 170 10.97 -1.96 9.49
C GLU A 170 11.99 -2.43 10.54
N TYR A 171 12.57 -3.62 10.34
CA TYR A 171 13.59 -4.14 11.26
C TYR A 171 14.82 -3.23 11.33
N LYS A 172 15.21 -2.62 10.21
CA LYS A 172 16.35 -1.70 10.14
C LYS A 172 16.10 -0.40 10.90
N GLU A 173 14.85 0.07 10.94
CA GLU A 173 14.45 1.20 11.77
C GLU A 173 14.41 0.81 13.25
N GLY A 174 13.97 -0.42 13.53
CA GLY A 174 13.89 -0.98 14.87
C GLY A 174 15.22 -1.33 15.54
N VAL A 175 16.27 -1.68 14.77
CA VAL A 175 17.51 -2.28 15.31
C VAL A 175 18.77 -1.60 14.78
N ALA A 176 19.67 -1.23 15.70
CA ALA A 176 21.01 -0.75 15.36
C ALA A 176 22.07 -1.19 16.38
N GLY A 177 23.23 -1.63 15.88
CA GLY A 177 24.37 -1.99 16.72
C GLY A 177 24.06 -3.13 17.70
N GLY A 178 23.25 -4.11 17.26
CA GLY A 178 22.81 -5.24 18.07
C GLY A 178 21.83 -4.92 19.19
N ASN A 179 21.15 -3.77 19.15
CA ASN A 179 20.14 -3.37 20.13
C ASN A 179 18.84 -2.95 19.43
N ILE A 180 17.71 -3.20 20.09
CA ILE A 180 16.43 -2.59 19.71
C ILE A 180 16.48 -1.11 20.10
N ILE A 181 16.38 -0.23 19.11
CA ILE A 181 16.36 1.22 19.27
C ILE A 181 14.94 1.79 19.18
N LEU A 182 14.05 1.11 18.44
CA LEU A 182 12.63 1.42 18.33
C LEU A 182 11.84 0.10 18.41
N GLU A 183 11.21 -0.14 19.56
CA GLU A 183 10.49 -1.40 19.83
C GLU A 183 9.28 -1.60 18.90
N LEU A 184 8.63 -0.51 18.49
CA LEU A 184 7.47 -0.54 17.61
C LEU A 184 7.85 -1.06 16.21
N GLU A 185 8.85 -0.44 15.59
CA GLU A 185 9.36 -0.86 14.26
C GLU A 185 10.00 -2.27 14.29
N TYR A 186 10.69 -2.62 15.38
CA TYR A 186 11.17 -3.99 15.56
C TYR A 186 10.00 -5.00 15.58
N GLN A 187 8.89 -4.66 16.24
CA GLN A 187 7.72 -5.51 16.28
C GLN A 187 7.01 -5.56 14.92
N ASP A 188 6.92 -4.46 14.18
CA ASP A 188 6.36 -4.42 12.82
C ASP A 188 7.16 -5.30 11.86
N GLY A 189 8.49 -5.14 11.82
CA GLY A 189 9.37 -5.99 11.03
C GLY A 189 9.22 -7.47 11.39
N SER A 190 9.23 -7.82 12.68
CA SER A 190 9.04 -9.23 13.08
C SER A 190 7.65 -9.78 12.71
N ALA A 191 6.60 -8.96 12.82
CA ALA A 191 5.23 -9.38 12.51
C ALA A 191 5.04 -9.63 11.02
N PHE A 192 5.60 -8.76 10.16
CA PHE A 192 5.50 -8.92 8.71
C PHE A 192 6.24 -10.17 8.22
N MET A 193 7.36 -10.53 8.85
CA MET A 193 8.03 -11.82 8.59
C MET A 193 7.16 -13.03 8.98
N ASP A 194 6.46 -12.95 10.12
CA ASP A 194 5.54 -14.00 10.57
C ASP A 194 4.34 -14.14 9.63
N ARG A 195 3.80 -13.03 9.09
CA ARG A 195 2.76 -13.05 8.04
C ARG A 195 3.26 -13.70 6.76
N ALA A 196 4.45 -13.32 6.30
CA ALA A 196 5.09 -13.91 5.13
C ALA A 196 5.28 -15.43 5.29
N TYR A 197 5.70 -15.88 6.47
CA TYR A 197 5.83 -17.30 6.79
C TYR A 197 4.46 -18.02 6.83
N THR A 198 3.44 -17.38 7.38
CA THR A 198 2.08 -17.93 7.44
C THR A 198 1.51 -18.11 6.03
N LEU A 199 1.64 -17.11 5.17
CA LEU A 199 1.24 -17.20 3.75
C LEU A 199 2.03 -18.27 3.00
N PHE A 200 3.34 -18.38 3.25
CA PHE A 200 4.18 -19.42 2.67
C PHE A 200 3.65 -20.82 3.02
N ASN A 201 3.35 -21.08 4.29
CA ASN A 201 2.84 -22.37 4.75
C ASN A 201 1.42 -22.69 4.23
N ASN A 202 0.58 -21.66 4.05
CA ASN A 202 -0.78 -21.82 3.56
C ASN A 202 -0.85 -21.95 2.03
N THR A 203 0.20 -21.55 1.33
CA THR A 203 0.25 -21.58 -0.14
C THR A 203 0.50 -23.00 -0.64
N GLN A 204 -0.52 -23.59 -1.26
CA GLN A 204 -0.40 -24.89 -1.90
C GLN A 204 0.51 -24.83 -3.12
N ASN A 205 1.27 -25.91 -3.35
CA ASN A 205 2.11 -26.09 -4.53
C ASN A 205 3.16 -24.98 -4.76
N ILE A 206 3.67 -24.35 -3.69
CA ILE A 206 4.69 -23.29 -3.80
C ILE A 206 5.93 -23.72 -4.60
N SER A 207 6.26 -25.01 -4.54
CA SER A 207 7.16 -25.67 -5.48
C SER A 207 6.85 -27.16 -5.54
N ASN A 208 7.04 -27.76 -6.72
CA ASN A 208 6.99 -29.21 -6.89
C ASN A 208 8.31 -29.89 -6.44
N ASP A 209 9.35 -29.11 -6.14
CA ASP A 209 10.61 -29.61 -5.61
C ASP A 209 10.65 -29.51 -4.07
N THR A 210 10.55 -30.65 -3.42
CA THR A 210 10.61 -30.76 -1.95
C THR A 210 11.93 -30.22 -1.37
N GLN A 211 13.05 -30.26 -2.11
CA GLN A 211 14.32 -29.71 -1.63
C GLN A 211 14.27 -28.18 -1.58
N SER A 212 13.70 -27.53 -2.60
CA SER A 212 13.45 -26.08 -2.61
C SER A 212 12.56 -25.65 -1.44
N VAL A 213 11.46 -26.37 -1.19
CA VAL A 213 10.58 -26.09 -0.03
C VAL A 213 11.34 -26.25 1.30
N THR A 214 12.10 -27.33 1.45
CA THR A 214 12.91 -27.59 2.67
C THR A 214 13.94 -26.49 2.90
N LYS A 215 14.58 -26.01 1.83
CA LYS A 215 15.54 -24.90 1.90
C LYS A 215 14.86 -23.60 2.32
N LEU A 216 13.70 -23.27 1.76
CA LEU A 216 12.95 -22.07 2.14
C LEU A 216 12.51 -22.11 3.61
N LEU A 217 12.04 -23.26 4.11
CA LEU A 217 11.74 -23.43 5.54
C LEU A 217 12.98 -23.22 6.43
N SER A 218 14.13 -23.73 6.00
CA SER A 218 15.41 -23.49 6.68
C SER A 218 15.82 -22.01 6.63
N ASP A 219 15.56 -21.32 5.53
CA ASP A 219 15.86 -19.90 5.37
C ASP A 219 14.94 -19.04 6.26
N PHE A 220 13.64 -19.37 6.38
CA PHE A 220 12.72 -18.75 7.34
C PHE A 220 13.18 -18.97 8.79
N SER A 221 13.55 -20.20 9.17
CA SER A 221 14.08 -20.46 10.52
C SER A 221 15.33 -19.63 10.81
N ASN A 222 16.24 -19.53 9.84
CA ASN A 222 17.45 -18.72 9.98
C ASN A 222 17.14 -17.22 10.08
N LEU A 223 16.13 -16.73 9.35
CA LEU A 223 15.66 -15.35 9.46
C LEU A 223 15.14 -15.07 10.87
N THR A 224 14.24 -15.92 11.39
CA THR A 224 13.70 -15.81 12.75
C THR A 224 14.80 -15.83 13.80
N ASP A 225 15.75 -16.77 13.73
CA ASP A 225 16.87 -16.86 14.67
C ASP A 225 17.77 -15.61 14.60
N SER A 226 17.96 -15.04 13.40
CA SER A 226 18.77 -13.84 13.19
C SER A 226 18.11 -12.59 13.76
N VAL A 227 16.80 -12.43 13.59
CA VAL A 227 16.00 -11.35 14.18
C VAL A 227 16.02 -11.44 15.71
N GLN A 228 15.77 -12.63 16.27
CA GLN A 228 15.82 -12.85 17.72
C GLN A 228 17.21 -12.61 18.32
N SER A 229 18.26 -12.85 17.54
CA SER A 229 19.64 -12.58 17.92
C SER A 229 20.09 -11.14 17.67
N LEU A 230 19.17 -10.26 17.26
CA LEU A 230 19.41 -8.85 16.93
C LEU A 230 20.60 -8.67 15.97
N LYS A 231 20.67 -9.51 14.93
CA LYS A 231 21.71 -9.36 13.90
C LYS A 231 21.58 -8.00 13.21
N GLU A 232 22.70 -7.48 12.73
CA GLU A 232 22.72 -6.21 11.99
C GLU A 232 21.76 -6.27 10.79
N PRO A 233 21.04 -5.17 10.46
CA PRO A 233 20.05 -5.15 9.38
C PRO A 233 20.56 -5.68 8.04
N ALA A 234 21.82 -5.39 7.69
CA ALA A 234 22.43 -5.91 6.46
C ALA A 234 22.47 -7.45 6.38
N VAL A 235 22.53 -8.15 7.51
CA VAL A 235 22.45 -9.63 7.56
C VAL A 235 21.02 -10.09 7.28
N ILE A 236 20.03 -9.39 7.84
CA ILE A 236 18.60 -9.67 7.62
C ILE A 236 18.25 -9.47 6.14
N ASP A 237 18.68 -8.36 5.55
CA ASP A 237 18.50 -8.05 4.12
C ASP A 237 19.07 -9.16 3.21
N GLN A 238 20.26 -9.68 3.52
CA GLN A 238 20.88 -10.77 2.74
C GLN A 238 20.07 -12.06 2.82
N ILE A 239 19.48 -12.37 3.97
CA ILE A 239 18.62 -13.55 4.14
C ILE A 239 17.32 -13.36 3.34
N ILE A 240 16.67 -12.19 3.45
CA ILE A 240 15.47 -11.85 2.69
C ILE A 240 15.73 -11.93 1.18
N GLN A 241 16.83 -11.35 0.68
CA GLN A 241 17.19 -11.43 -0.74
C GLN A 241 17.35 -12.87 -1.22
N LYS A 242 18.03 -13.72 -0.43
CA LYS A 242 18.18 -15.15 -0.72
C LYS A 242 16.82 -15.86 -0.77
N MET A 243 15.89 -15.53 0.12
CA MET A 243 14.54 -16.09 0.14
C MET A 243 13.74 -15.63 -1.08
N ASN A 244 13.78 -14.34 -1.42
CA ASN A 244 13.12 -13.77 -2.58
C ASN A 244 13.58 -14.41 -3.90
N ILE A 245 14.87 -14.76 -4.01
CA ILE A 245 15.41 -15.55 -5.13
C ILE A 245 14.87 -16.98 -5.11
N GLY A 246 14.89 -17.63 -3.93
CA GLY A 246 14.42 -19.01 -3.77
C GLY A 246 12.93 -19.21 -4.06
N LEU A 247 12.11 -18.18 -3.85
CA LEU A 247 10.68 -18.15 -4.15
C LEU A 247 10.38 -18.02 -5.65
N SER A 248 11.37 -17.77 -6.51
CA SER A 248 11.22 -17.62 -7.96
C SER A 248 11.95 -18.73 -8.75
N PRO A 249 11.64 -20.03 -8.54
CA PRO A 249 12.46 -21.14 -9.05
C PRO A 249 12.52 -21.27 -10.58
N ASN A 250 11.68 -20.54 -11.34
CA ASN A 250 11.67 -20.56 -12.81
C ASN A 250 12.53 -19.47 -13.45
N ASP A 251 13.18 -18.59 -12.68
CA ASP A 251 14.22 -17.71 -13.23
C ASP A 251 15.52 -18.50 -13.42
N ASN A 252 15.59 -19.20 -14.55
CA ASN A 252 16.80 -19.81 -15.10
C ASN A 252 17.82 -18.74 -15.57
N SER A 253 17.96 -17.64 -14.82
CA SER A 253 19.01 -16.65 -15.05
C SER A 253 20.28 -17.10 -14.34
N THR A 254 21.11 -17.83 -15.10
CA THR A 254 22.55 -17.86 -14.89
C THR A 254 23.05 -16.43 -14.70
N THR A 255 23.60 -16.12 -13.53
CA THR A 255 24.59 -15.06 -13.27
C THR A 255 24.70 -14.02 -14.39
N SER A 256 23.83 -13.02 -14.34
CA SER A 256 24.03 -11.73 -14.98
C SER A 256 23.33 -10.74 -14.08
N ASP A 257 24.15 -9.98 -13.34
CA ASP A 257 23.76 -8.72 -12.72
C ASP A 257 22.90 -7.91 -13.69
N VAL A 258 21.59 -7.94 -13.48
CA VAL A 258 20.74 -6.76 -13.60
C VAL A 258 19.71 -6.90 -12.50
N SER A 259 20.13 -6.61 -11.27
CA SER A 259 19.21 -6.02 -10.32
C SER A 259 18.65 -4.78 -11.02
N SER A 260 17.38 -4.81 -11.45
CA SER A 260 16.64 -3.57 -11.67
C SER A 260 16.25 -2.99 -10.30
N SER A 261 17.18 -2.95 -9.34
CA SER A 261 17.06 -2.08 -8.17
C SER A 261 16.98 -0.69 -8.73
N GLN A 262 15.84 -0.04 -8.49
CA GLN A 262 15.73 1.39 -8.71
C GLN A 262 16.93 2.06 -8.03
N THR A 263 17.59 2.94 -8.77
CA THR A 263 18.63 3.79 -8.20
C THR A 263 17.97 4.79 -7.25
N SER A 264 18.74 5.37 -6.33
CA SER A 264 18.21 6.47 -5.51
C SER A 264 17.67 7.63 -6.36
N GLN A 265 18.21 7.82 -7.57
CA GLN A 265 17.68 8.81 -8.51
C GLN A 265 16.31 8.42 -9.07
N ASP A 266 16.09 7.13 -9.38
CA ASP A 266 14.80 6.64 -9.86
C ASP A 266 13.69 6.81 -8.80
N TYR A 267 14.02 6.58 -7.52
CA TYR A 267 13.10 6.87 -6.41
C TYR A 267 12.78 8.36 -6.32
N ILE A 268 13.81 9.23 -6.36
CA ILE A 268 13.63 10.69 -6.33
C ILE A 268 12.71 11.16 -7.46
N ASP A 269 12.90 10.67 -8.69
CA ASP A 269 12.09 11.07 -9.84
C ASP A 269 10.65 10.54 -9.74
N THR A 270 10.47 9.34 -9.18
CA THR A 270 9.13 8.77 -8.90
C THR A 270 8.38 9.63 -7.88
N ILE A 271 9.03 10.04 -6.79
CA ILE A 271 8.45 10.93 -5.76
C ILE A 271 8.00 12.24 -6.40
N ARG A 272 8.81 12.87 -7.25
CA ARG A 272 8.43 14.11 -7.95
C ARG A 272 7.18 13.92 -8.82
N GLY A 273 7.08 12.79 -9.51
CA GLY A 273 5.89 12.42 -10.28
C GLY A 273 4.64 12.37 -9.39
N LEU A 274 4.72 11.60 -8.30
CA LEU A 274 3.64 11.43 -7.34
C LEU A 274 3.22 12.76 -6.71
N LEU A 275 4.16 13.63 -6.34
CA LEU A 275 3.85 14.95 -5.77
C LEU A 275 3.08 15.86 -6.76
N ASN A 276 3.36 15.77 -8.06
CA ASN A 276 2.55 16.48 -9.07
C ASN A 276 1.14 15.91 -9.18
N GLU A 277 0.99 14.59 -9.03
CA GLU A 277 -0.32 13.95 -8.98
C GLU A 277 -1.09 14.32 -7.70
N VAL A 278 -0.41 14.49 -6.55
CA VAL A 278 -1.01 14.99 -5.30
C VAL A 278 -1.66 16.34 -5.54
N ILE A 279 -0.97 17.28 -6.20
CA ILE A 279 -1.52 18.59 -6.54
C ILE A 279 -2.79 18.43 -7.39
N THR A 280 -2.72 17.59 -8.44
CA THR A 280 -3.83 17.38 -9.37
C THR A 280 -5.06 16.78 -8.69
N ALA A 281 -4.85 15.77 -7.84
CA ALA A 281 -5.91 15.14 -7.06
C ALA A 281 -6.53 16.12 -6.07
N TYR A 282 -5.70 16.90 -5.36
CA TYR A 282 -6.17 17.88 -4.39
C TYR A 282 -6.96 19.03 -5.03
N GLU A 283 -6.51 19.55 -6.18
CA GLU A 283 -7.24 20.56 -6.96
C GLU A 283 -8.60 20.05 -7.46
N SER A 284 -8.68 18.75 -7.72
CA SER A 284 -9.92 18.05 -8.08
C SER A 284 -10.82 17.73 -6.87
N ASN A 285 -10.42 18.15 -5.66
CA ASN A 285 -11.05 17.84 -4.37
C ASN A 285 -11.12 16.32 -4.06
N ASP A 286 -10.24 15.53 -4.67
CA ASP A 286 -10.05 14.11 -4.37
C ASP A 286 -8.96 13.92 -3.31
N LYS A 287 -9.34 14.17 -2.06
CA LYS A 287 -8.41 14.13 -0.91
C LYS A 287 -7.96 12.71 -0.58
N ILE A 288 -8.79 11.71 -0.85
CA ILE A 288 -8.43 10.31 -0.63
C ILE A 288 -7.29 9.95 -1.59
N LYS A 289 -7.42 10.28 -2.88
CA LYS A 289 -6.34 10.06 -3.84
C LYS A 289 -5.10 10.87 -3.53
N ALA A 290 -5.25 12.14 -3.15
CA ALA A 290 -4.12 12.97 -2.77
C ALA A 290 -3.34 12.38 -1.58
N LYS A 291 -4.05 11.84 -0.58
CA LYS A 291 -3.43 11.19 0.58
C LYS A 291 -2.77 9.86 0.21
N GLU A 292 -3.43 9.02 -0.59
CA GLU A 292 -2.85 7.76 -1.10
C GLU A 292 -1.53 8.03 -1.84
N LEU A 293 -1.52 8.99 -2.78
CA LEU A 293 -0.31 9.37 -3.53
C LEU A 293 0.80 9.90 -2.62
N THR A 294 0.46 10.62 -1.56
CA THR A 294 1.43 11.10 -0.56
C THR A 294 2.01 9.93 0.24
N THR A 295 1.18 8.96 0.63
CA THR A 295 1.62 7.75 1.32
C THR A 295 2.56 6.93 0.43
N ILE A 296 2.20 6.69 -0.85
CA ILE A 296 3.06 5.98 -1.82
C ILE A 296 4.39 6.72 -2.02
N ALA A 297 4.36 8.05 -2.10
CA ALA A 297 5.57 8.85 -2.26
C ALA A 297 6.51 8.69 -1.05
N TYR A 298 5.98 8.43 0.14
CA TYR A 298 6.76 8.23 1.34
C TYR A 298 7.20 6.76 1.50
N LEU A 299 6.26 5.85 1.78
CA LEU A 299 6.54 4.44 2.13
C LEU A 299 7.20 3.69 0.96
N ASP A 300 6.63 3.79 -0.24
CA ASP A 300 7.11 2.99 -1.38
C ASP A 300 8.35 3.60 -2.05
N ASN A 301 8.81 4.79 -1.64
CA ASN A 301 9.87 5.50 -2.35
C ASN A 301 10.87 6.25 -1.45
N PHE A 302 10.42 7.14 -0.56
CA PHE A 302 11.33 7.99 0.21
C PHE A 302 12.15 7.18 1.23
N GLU A 303 11.54 6.22 1.92
CA GLU A 303 12.22 5.36 2.91
C GLU A 303 13.45 4.62 2.32
N TYR A 304 13.37 4.21 1.06
CA TYR A 304 14.46 3.52 0.36
C TYR A 304 15.72 4.38 0.19
N ILE A 305 15.61 5.71 0.25
CA ILE A 305 16.76 6.62 0.10
C ILE A 305 17.26 7.21 1.41
N GLU A 306 16.51 7.14 2.51
CA GLU A 306 16.81 7.82 3.78
C GLU A 306 18.19 7.50 4.35
N ALA A 307 18.51 6.21 4.42
CA ALA A 307 19.80 5.77 4.92
C ALA A 307 20.98 6.21 4.03
N SER A 308 20.72 6.60 2.78
CA SER A 308 21.73 7.00 1.80
C SER A 308 21.94 8.52 1.72
N ILE A 309 20.97 9.32 2.19
CA ILE A 309 20.99 10.79 2.10
C ILE A 309 21.45 11.46 3.40
N GLY A 310 21.70 10.68 4.45
CA GLY A 310 22.14 11.18 5.75
C GLY A 310 20.99 11.73 6.59
N LYS A 311 21.20 11.71 7.92
CA LYS A 311 20.14 11.93 8.91
C LYS A 311 19.38 13.25 8.73
N GLU A 312 20.09 14.35 8.47
CA GLU A 312 19.45 15.67 8.37
C GLU A 312 18.45 15.76 7.20
N LEU A 313 18.77 15.15 6.05
CA LEU A 313 17.89 15.16 4.88
C LEU A 313 16.73 14.17 5.02
N SER A 314 16.99 13.00 5.62
CA SER A 314 15.96 12.03 5.99
C SER A 314 14.94 12.65 6.96
N ASP A 315 15.38 13.14 8.14
CA ASP A 315 14.50 13.78 9.13
C ASP A 315 13.65 14.92 8.52
N ARG A 316 14.26 15.76 7.67
CA ARG A 316 13.56 16.89 7.03
C ARG A 316 12.57 16.42 5.96
N GLY A 317 12.88 15.35 5.23
CA GLY A 317 11.98 14.77 4.25
C GLY A 317 10.79 14.09 4.92
N GLU A 318 11.01 13.29 5.95
CA GLU A 318 9.96 12.67 6.76
C GLU A 318 8.98 13.73 7.31
N ALA A 319 9.49 14.76 8.01
CA ALA A 319 8.65 15.81 8.58
C ALA A 319 7.80 16.56 7.52
N LEU A 320 8.31 16.75 6.31
CA LEU A 320 7.59 17.48 5.25
C LEU A 320 6.62 16.59 4.47
N LEU A 321 7.06 15.38 4.11
CA LEU A 321 6.36 14.45 3.23
C LEU A 321 5.42 13.50 3.99
N ARG A 322 5.90 12.83 5.04
CA ARG A 322 5.10 11.93 5.88
C ARG A 322 4.14 12.73 6.75
N GLU A 323 4.65 13.68 7.52
CA GLU A 323 3.82 14.34 8.53
C GLU A 323 3.02 15.50 7.92
N LYS A 324 3.71 16.61 7.60
CA LYS A 324 3.07 17.89 7.27
C LYS A 324 2.16 17.83 6.04
N LEU A 325 2.57 17.16 4.95
CA LEU A 325 1.74 17.12 3.74
C LEU A 325 0.42 16.38 3.98
N ARG A 326 0.46 15.28 4.73
CA ARG A 326 -0.74 14.50 5.07
C ARG A 326 -1.65 15.27 6.02
N GLU A 327 -1.09 15.93 7.02
CA GLU A 327 -1.83 16.84 7.92
C GLU A 327 -2.50 17.99 7.16
N GLN A 328 -1.81 18.60 6.18
CA GLN A 328 -2.38 19.66 5.36
C GLN A 328 -3.55 19.15 4.49
N ILE A 329 -3.45 17.94 3.95
CA ILE A 329 -4.52 17.32 3.16
C ILE A 329 -5.75 17.07 4.05
N ASP A 330 -5.56 16.45 5.22
CA ASP A 330 -6.63 16.15 6.18
C ASP A 330 -7.26 17.44 6.77
N GLY A 331 -6.41 18.44 7.05
CA GLY A 331 -6.77 19.73 7.62
C GLY A 331 -7.43 20.71 6.66
N ASN A 332 -7.56 20.37 5.37
CA ASN A 332 -8.10 21.26 4.32
C ASN A 332 -7.28 22.54 4.15
N ALA A 333 -5.95 22.43 4.17
CA ALA A 333 -5.08 23.55 3.84
C ALA A 333 -5.40 24.12 2.44
N SER A 334 -5.05 25.38 2.23
CA SER A 334 -5.21 25.98 0.90
C SER A 334 -4.30 25.29 -0.12
N ILE A 335 -4.71 25.30 -1.40
CA ILE A 335 -3.88 24.75 -2.47
C ILE A 335 -2.49 25.40 -2.54
N ASP A 336 -2.37 26.68 -2.17
CA ASP A 336 -1.09 27.39 -2.14
C ASP A 336 -0.20 26.86 -1.01
N GLU A 337 -0.75 26.53 0.16
CA GLU A 337 -0.01 25.91 1.27
C GLU A 337 0.47 24.49 0.91
N ILE A 338 -0.35 23.71 0.20
CA ILE A 338 0.03 22.38 -0.32
C ILE A 338 1.17 22.52 -1.33
N LYS A 339 1.03 23.40 -2.33
CA LYS A 339 2.07 23.65 -3.35
C LYS A 339 3.36 24.15 -2.74
N GLN A 340 3.29 25.01 -1.71
CA GLN A 340 4.46 25.48 -1.01
C GLN A 340 5.17 24.35 -0.26
N ASN A 341 4.44 23.49 0.45
CA ASN A 341 5.05 22.34 1.12
C ASN A 341 5.69 21.38 0.11
N ILE A 342 5.03 21.11 -1.02
CA ILE A 342 5.60 20.30 -2.11
C ILE A 342 6.86 20.93 -2.71
N ALA A 343 6.93 22.26 -2.83
CA ALA A 343 8.15 22.94 -3.22
C ALA A 343 9.27 22.74 -2.19
N ASP A 344 8.96 22.77 -0.90
CA ASP A 344 9.92 22.52 0.18
C ASP A 344 10.43 21.05 0.16
N ILE A 345 9.55 20.09 -0.13
CA ILE A 345 9.89 18.67 -0.33
C ILE A 345 10.80 18.51 -1.56
N ASN A 346 10.45 19.12 -2.70
CA ASN A 346 11.28 19.08 -3.90
C ASN A 346 12.69 19.62 -3.64
N LYS A 347 12.83 20.64 -2.78
CA LYS A 347 14.13 21.12 -2.35
C LYS A 347 14.91 20.08 -1.54
N VAL A 348 14.25 19.31 -0.65
CA VAL A 348 14.89 18.17 0.03
C VAL A 348 15.37 17.15 -1.00
N LEU A 349 14.56 16.82 -2.00
CA LEU A 349 14.93 15.87 -3.05
C LEU A 349 16.12 16.35 -3.90
N ASP A 350 16.18 17.65 -4.20
CA ASP A 350 17.34 18.27 -4.87
C ASP A 350 18.61 18.18 -3.99
N ASP A 351 18.50 18.53 -2.71
CA ASP A 351 19.59 18.44 -1.74
C ASP A 351 20.07 16.97 -1.61
N SER A 352 19.14 16.01 -1.57
CA SER A 352 19.40 14.56 -1.54
C SER A 352 20.14 14.04 -2.77
N ALA A 353 19.69 14.42 -3.97
CA ALA A 353 20.39 14.08 -5.21
C ALA A 353 21.83 14.61 -5.20
N GLY A 354 22.01 15.87 -4.81
CA GLY A 354 23.35 16.47 -4.68
C GLY A 354 24.23 15.78 -3.63
N PHE A 355 23.65 15.34 -2.51
CA PHE A 355 24.36 14.58 -1.48
C PHE A 355 24.84 13.22 -2.02
N LEU A 356 23.98 12.50 -2.73
CA LEU A 356 24.28 11.19 -3.33
C LEU A 356 25.36 11.30 -4.41
N ASP A 357 25.30 12.32 -5.27
CA ASP A 357 26.32 12.60 -6.29
C ASP A 357 27.69 12.91 -5.67
N SER A 358 27.69 13.58 -4.52
CA SER A 358 28.91 13.93 -3.78
C SER A 358 29.47 12.78 -2.94
N ASN A 359 28.66 11.76 -2.68
CA ASN A 359 29.00 10.59 -1.86
C ASN A 359 28.56 9.28 -2.56
N PRO A 360 29.10 8.98 -3.75
CA PRO A 360 28.74 7.76 -4.47
C PRO A 360 29.15 6.54 -3.64
N LYS A 361 28.20 5.61 -3.43
CA LYS A 361 28.43 4.35 -2.71
C LYS A 361 29.36 3.41 -3.47
#